data_AF-A0A7W9JCN3-F1
#
_entry.id   AF-A0A7W9JCN3-F1
#
_cell.length_a   1.000
_cell.length_b   1.000
_cell.length_c   1.000
_cell.angle_alpha   90.00
_cell.angle_beta   90.00
_cell.angle_gamma   90.00
#
_symmetry.space_group_name_H-M   'P 1'
#
loop_
_entity.id
_entity.type
_entity.pdbx_description
1 polymer ?
#
loop_
_entity_poly.entity_id
_entity_poly.type
_entity_poly.pdbx_seq_one_letter_code
_entity_poly.pdbx_strand_id
1 'polypeptide(L)'
;MDLGAELRDRRKTAGRTIASVAVDAGLSVPYIANLENGRGNPTVATLTRLAEALGTTLRVDLDDQPSVDPDNLSPRAVQVIDQLAATQRRTKQAVRRDLHTTLEGLKDLLGREPTTRDIDRLLDLTLLGS
;
A
#
# COMPACT_ATOMS: atom_id res chain seq x y z
N MET A 1 3.76 -0.60 -2.15
CA MET A 1 4.11 -1.87 -2.84
C MET A 1 4.51 -1.52 -4.27
N ASP A 2 5.65 -2.03 -4.77
CA ASP A 2 6.05 -1.80 -6.17
C ASP A 2 5.33 -2.81 -7.09
N LEU A 3 4.65 -2.32 -8.11
CA LEU A 3 3.88 -3.13 -9.07
C LEU A 3 4.73 -4.20 -9.74
N GLY A 4 5.99 -3.88 -10.06
CA GLY A 4 6.91 -4.84 -10.69
C GLY A 4 7.21 -6.05 -9.80
N ALA A 5 7.45 -5.80 -8.51
CA ALA A 5 7.67 -6.84 -7.52
C ALA A 5 6.43 -7.74 -7.36
N GLU A 6 5.24 -7.14 -7.30
CA GLU A 6 3.98 -7.88 -7.17
C GLU A 6 3.72 -8.82 -8.37
N LEU A 7 3.97 -8.34 -9.59
CA LEU A 7 3.86 -9.16 -10.81
C LEU A 7 4.81 -10.36 -10.78
N ARG A 8 6.06 -10.13 -10.34
CA ARG A 8 7.08 -11.18 -10.21
C ARG A 8 6.66 -12.23 -9.20
N ASP A 9 6.19 -11.81 -8.03
CA ASP A 9 5.85 -12.72 -6.94
C ASP A 9 4.65 -13.58 -7.31
N ARG A 10 3.61 -13.00 -7.93
CA ARG A 10 2.47 -13.76 -8.46
C ARG A 10 2.91 -14.79 -9.49
N ARG A 11 3.76 -14.41 -10.44
CA ARG A 11 4.29 -15.34 -11.45
C ARG A 11 5.04 -16.50 -10.79
N LYS A 12 5.91 -16.21 -9.81
CA LYS A 12 6.68 -17.23 -9.09
C LYS A 12 5.78 -18.16 -8.27
N THR A 13 4.79 -17.62 -7.57
CA THR A 13 3.80 -18.42 -6.81
C THR A 13 2.99 -19.33 -7.73
N ALA A 14 2.68 -18.89 -8.94
CA ALA A 14 2.05 -19.72 -9.97
C ALA A 14 3.01 -20.72 -10.65
N GLY A 15 4.30 -20.75 -10.27
CA GLY A 15 5.31 -21.65 -10.87
C GLY A 15 5.62 -21.35 -12.34
N ARG A 16 5.27 -20.15 -12.84
CA ARG A 16 5.37 -19.82 -14.27
C ARG A 16 6.70 -19.14 -14.62
N THR A 17 7.21 -19.39 -15.81
CA THR A 17 8.36 -18.66 -16.37
C THR A 17 7.90 -17.34 -16.99
N ILE A 18 8.80 -16.36 -17.11
CA ILE A 18 8.50 -15.10 -17.81
C ILE A 18 8.06 -15.39 -19.25
N ALA A 19 8.70 -16.34 -19.93
CA ALA A 19 8.33 -16.76 -21.28
C ALA A 19 6.91 -17.31 -21.36
N SER A 20 6.50 -18.13 -20.38
CA SER A 20 5.15 -18.68 -20.33
C SER A 20 4.09 -17.58 -20.17
N VAL A 21 4.32 -16.62 -19.27
CA VAL A 21 3.39 -15.49 -19.08
C VAL A 21 3.39 -14.56 -20.30
N ALA A 22 4.54 -14.36 -20.94
CA ALA A 22 4.67 -13.53 -22.14
C ALA A 22 3.81 -14.05 -23.30
N VAL A 23 3.81 -15.36 -23.52
CA VAL A 23 2.99 -16.00 -24.55
C VAL A 23 1.49 -15.77 -24.26
N ASP A 24 1.03 -16.10 -23.06
CA ASP A 24 -0.38 -15.96 -22.68
C ASP A 24 -0.85 -14.50 -22.68
N ALA A 25 -0.02 -13.60 -22.17
CA ALA A 25 -0.30 -12.17 -22.18
C ALA A 25 -0.12 -11.55 -23.56
N GLY A 26 0.43 -12.27 -24.55
CA GLY A 26 0.83 -11.79 -25.87
C GLY A 26 1.74 -10.54 -25.83
N LEU A 27 2.74 -10.58 -24.95
CA LEU A 27 3.76 -9.56 -24.73
C LEU A 27 5.15 -10.15 -25.01
N SER A 28 6.17 -9.31 -25.12
CA SER A 28 7.54 -9.79 -25.27
C SER A 28 8.17 -10.14 -23.91
N VAL A 29 9.02 -11.17 -23.88
CA VAL A 29 9.79 -11.57 -22.68
C VAL A 29 10.62 -10.42 -22.11
N PRO A 30 11.37 -9.64 -22.91
CA PRO A 30 12.14 -8.51 -22.39
C PRO A 30 11.25 -7.44 -21.75
N TYR A 31 10.04 -7.24 -22.29
CA TYR A 31 9.11 -6.27 -21.74
C TYR A 31 8.59 -6.69 -20.36
N ILE A 32 8.16 -7.94 -20.18
CA ILE A 32 7.75 -8.44 -18.86
C ILE A 32 8.93 -8.43 -17.87
N ALA A 33 10.13 -8.82 -18.31
CA ALA A 33 11.31 -8.77 -17.44
C ALA A 33 11.64 -7.34 -16.99
N ASN A 34 11.47 -6.34 -17.86
CA ASN A 34 11.60 -4.94 -17.48
C ASN A 34 10.52 -4.51 -16.48
N LEU A 35 9.25 -4.86 -16.74
CA LEU A 35 8.15 -4.55 -15.83
C LEU A 35 8.37 -5.15 -14.44
N GLU A 36 8.76 -6.43 -14.35
CA GLU A 36 9.07 -7.07 -13.05
C GLU A 36 10.21 -6.37 -12.30
N ASN A 37 11.14 -5.73 -13.02
CA ASN A 37 12.25 -4.94 -12.46
C ASN A 37 11.88 -3.47 -12.20
N GLY A 38 10.60 -3.11 -12.24
CA GLY A 38 10.13 -1.73 -12.01
C GLY A 38 10.52 -0.78 -13.15
N ARG A 39 10.81 -1.30 -14.35
CA ARG A 39 11.18 -0.49 -15.52
C ARG A 39 10.07 -0.47 -16.55
N GLY A 40 9.69 0.73 -16.99
CA GLY A 40 8.71 0.96 -18.03
C GLY A 40 7.43 1.60 -17.51
N ASN A 41 6.51 1.92 -18.43
CA ASN A 41 5.21 2.50 -18.14
C ASN A 41 4.13 1.69 -18.85
N PRO A 42 3.64 0.59 -18.24
CA PRO A 42 2.63 -0.25 -18.86
C PRO A 42 1.28 0.48 -18.97
N THR A 43 0.57 0.24 -20.07
CA THR A 43 -0.81 0.71 -20.20
C THR A 43 -1.75 -0.14 -19.34
N VAL A 44 -2.94 0.38 -19.02
CA VAL A 44 -4.00 -0.41 -18.36
C VAL A 44 -4.35 -1.68 -19.16
N ALA A 45 -4.35 -1.60 -20.48
CA ALA A 45 -4.57 -2.75 -21.35
C ALA A 45 -3.47 -3.82 -21.18
N THR A 46 -2.20 -3.41 -21.09
CA THR A 46 -1.09 -4.32 -20.77
C THR A 46 -1.27 -4.98 -19.41
N LEU A 47 -1.62 -4.20 -18.38
CA LEU A 47 -1.84 -4.72 -17.03
C LEU A 47 -3.01 -5.71 -16.97
N THR A 48 -4.07 -5.46 -17.74
CA THR A 48 -5.23 -6.35 -17.84
C THR A 48 -4.83 -7.69 -18.43
N ARG A 49 -4.08 -7.69 -19.54
CA ARG A 49 -3.57 -8.92 -20.18
C ARG A 49 -2.63 -9.71 -19.27
N LEU A 50 -1.80 -9.02 -18.48
CA LEU A 50 -0.95 -9.67 -17.48
C LEU A 50 -1.76 -10.28 -16.35
N ALA A 51 -2.79 -9.60 -15.84
CA ALA A 51 -3.67 -10.13 -14.82
C ALA A 51 -4.39 -11.40 -15.32
N GLU A 52 -4.96 -11.35 -16.52
CA GLU A 52 -5.60 -12.51 -17.16
C GLU A 52 -4.62 -13.69 -17.31
N ALA A 53 -3.41 -13.44 -17.83
CA ALA A 53 -2.37 -14.48 -17.96
C ALA A 53 -1.91 -15.05 -16.62
N LEU A 54 -2.02 -14.29 -15.54
CA LEU A 54 -1.68 -14.75 -14.18
C LEU A 54 -2.88 -15.34 -13.43
N GLY A 55 -4.07 -15.41 -14.04
CA GLY A 55 -5.29 -15.89 -13.40
C GLY A 55 -5.81 -14.96 -12.31
N THR A 56 -5.60 -13.65 -12.45
CA THR A 56 -5.99 -12.62 -11.48
C THR A 56 -6.89 -11.57 -12.13
N THR A 57 -7.40 -10.64 -11.31
CA THR A 57 -8.21 -9.51 -11.77
C THR A 57 -7.48 -8.21 -11.47
N LEU A 58 -7.40 -7.32 -12.46
CA LEU A 58 -6.91 -5.96 -12.26
C LEU A 58 -8.03 -5.11 -11.63
N ARG A 59 -7.77 -4.56 -10.44
CA ARG A 59 -8.58 -3.49 -9.84
C ARG A 59 -7.77 -2.21 -9.87
N VAL A 60 -8.36 -1.14 -10.38
CA VAL A 60 -7.77 0.20 -10.38
C VAL A 60 -8.68 1.10 -9.57
N ASP A 61 -8.17 1.56 -8.44
CA ASP A 61 -8.83 2.54 -7.59
C ASP A 61 -8.14 3.89 -7.82
N LEU A 62 -8.93 4.93 -8.14
CA LEU A 62 -8.44 6.28 -8.36
C LEU A 62 -8.99 7.15 -7.24
N ASP A 63 -8.15 7.46 -6.26
CA ASP A 63 -8.46 8.46 -5.24
C ASP A 63 -7.87 9.81 -5.63
N ASP A 64 -8.71 10.85 -5.59
CA ASP A 64 -8.32 12.26 -5.80
C ASP A 64 -7.89 12.93 -4.47
N GLN A 65 -7.65 12.12 -3.44
CA GLN A 65 -7.10 12.58 -2.17
C GLN A 65 -5.70 12.00 -2.03
N PRO A 66 -4.70 12.78 -1.60
CA PRO A 66 -3.44 12.21 -1.16
C PRO A 66 -3.77 11.26 -0.02
N SER A 67 -3.74 9.96 -0.31
CA SER A 67 -3.94 8.92 0.69
C SER A 67 -2.91 9.16 1.79
N VAL A 68 -3.38 9.55 2.98
CA VAL A 68 -2.59 9.43 4.20
C VAL A 68 -2.50 7.95 4.47
N ASP A 69 -1.59 7.30 3.76
CA ASP A 69 -1.36 5.87 3.91
C ASP A 69 -0.82 5.68 5.34
N PRO A 70 -1.53 4.97 6.24
CA PRO A 70 -1.02 4.67 7.58
C PRO A 70 0.26 3.84 7.52
N ASP A 71 0.62 3.33 6.33
CA ASP A 71 1.89 2.69 6.06
C ASP A 71 3.02 3.63 5.64
N ASN A 72 2.68 4.83 5.17
CA ASN A 72 3.61 5.92 4.90
C ASN A 72 3.51 7.00 5.98
N LEU A 73 3.66 6.56 7.24
CA LEU A 73 3.63 7.44 8.40
C LEU A 73 4.74 8.48 8.32
N SER A 74 4.42 9.70 8.76
CA SER A 74 5.44 10.70 9.03
C SER A 74 6.45 10.14 10.05
N PRO A 75 7.74 10.54 10.00
CA PRO A 75 8.74 10.13 10.98
C PRO A 75 8.29 10.37 12.43
N ARG A 76 7.52 11.44 12.66
CA ARG A 76 6.91 11.76 13.96
C ARG A 76 5.89 10.71 14.37
N ALA A 77 4.95 10.33 13.50
CA ALA A 77 3.95 9.32 13.81
C ALA A 77 4.59 7.96 14.16
N VAL A 78 5.69 7.59 13.51
CA VAL A 78 6.46 6.39 13.86
C VAL A 78 7.04 6.49 15.29
N GLN A 79 7.62 7.64 15.66
CA GLN A 79 8.15 7.86 17.01
C GLN A 79 7.06 7.76 18.08
N VAL A 80 5.88 8.33 17.82
CA VAL A 80 4.75 8.26 18.75
C VAL A 80 4.25 6.82 18.92
N ILE A 81 4.14 6.05 17.83
CA ILE A 81 3.76 4.63 17.92
C ILE A 81 4.75 3.85 18.77
N ASP A 82 6.06 4.08 18.56
CA ASP A 82 7.11 3.40 19.32
C ASP A 82 7.05 3.74 20.81
N GLN A 83 6.80 5.01 21.14
CA GLN A 83 6.64 5.46 22.52
C GLN A 83 5.39 4.88 23.17
N LEU A 84 4.23 4.94 22.51
CA LEU A 84 2.97 4.39 23.04
C LEU A 84 3.04 2.88 23.23
N ALA A 85 3.67 2.15 22.29
CA ALA A 85 3.88 0.72 22.42
C ALA A 85 4.72 0.38 23.67
N ALA A 86 5.78 1.16 23.93
CA ALA A 86 6.64 0.99 25.09
C ALA A 86 5.91 1.31 26.40
N THR A 87 5.24 2.47 26.50
CA THR A 87 4.56 2.93 27.72
C THR A 87 3.38 2.04 28.08
N GLN A 88 2.57 1.63 27.10
CA GLN A 88 1.36 0.84 27.33
C GLN A 88 1.61 -0.68 27.33
N ARG A 89 2.86 -1.13 27.14
CA ARG A 89 3.24 -2.56 26.98
C ARG A 89 2.43 -3.27 25.89
N ARG A 90 2.18 -2.59 24.76
CA ARG A 90 1.43 -3.11 23.61
C ARG A 90 2.37 -3.36 22.44
N THR A 91 1.95 -4.19 21.49
CA THR A 91 2.72 -4.36 20.25
C THR A 91 2.55 -3.15 19.34
N LYS A 92 3.59 -2.80 18.56
CA LYS A 92 3.54 -1.70 17.57
C LYS A 92 2.38 -1.87 16.59
N GLN A 93 2.11 -3.12 16.18
CA GLN A 93 0.99 -3.46 15.29
C GLN A 93 -0.38 -3.16 15.91
N ALA A 94 -0.56 -3.44 17.21
CA ALA A 94 -1.81 -3.13 17.90
C ALA A 94 -2.03 -1.61 17.99
N VAL A 95 -0.98 -0.85 18.32
CA VAL A 95 -1.03 0.62 18.36
C VAL A 95 -1.34 1.21 16.98
N ARG A 96 -0.70 0.69 15.92
CA ARG A 96 -0.94 1.12 14.53
C ARG A 96 -2.39 0.89 14.10
N ARG A 97 -2.95 -0.28 14.41
CA ARG A 97 -4.34 -0.63 14.08
C ARG A 97 -5.33 0.30 14.79
N ASP A 98 -5.09 0.59 16.07
CA ASP A 98 -5.96 1.48 16.84
C ASP A 98 -5.85 2.94 16.34
N LEU A 99 -4.65 3.41 15.96
CA LEU A 99 -4.46 4.71 15.33
C LEU A 99 -5.22 4.79 14.00
N HIS A 100 -5.13 3.77 13.15
CA HIS A 100 -5.88 3.71 11.90
C HIS A 100 -7.40 3.75 12.15
N THR A 101 -7.90 2.97 13.11
CA THR A 101 -9.33 2.98 13.49
C THR A 101 -9.78 4.36 13.97
N THR A 102 -8.92 5.07 14.70
CA THR A 102 -9.21 6.41 15.21
C THR A 102 -9.22 7.45 14.08
N LEU A 103 -8.31 7.33 13.11
CA LEU A 103 -8.26 8.21 11.95
C LEU A 103 -9.49 8.04 11.04
N GLU A 104 -9.97 6.80 10.85
CA GLU A 104 -11.24 6.53 10.15
C GLU A 104 -12.41 7.18 10.87
N GLY A 105 -12.52 7.01 12.20
CA GLY A 105 -13.58 7.68 12.97
C GLY A 105 -13.49 9.22 12.94
N LEU A 106 -12.26 9.76 12.86
CA LEU A 106 -12.04 11.20 12.72
C LEU A 106 -12.49 11.72 11.35
N LYS A 107 -12.25 10.96 10.28
CA LYS A 107 -12.75 11.28 8.93
C LYS A 107 -14.28 11.39 8.92
N ASP A 108 -14.97 10.44 9.54
CA ASP A 108 -16.44 10.46 9.64
C ASP A 108 -16.95 11.70 10.40
N LEU A 109 -16.28 12.08 11.50
CA LEU A 109 -16.63 13.27 12.30
C LEU A 109 -16.35 14.59 11.57
N LEU A 110 -15.25 14.66 10.83
CA LEU A 110 -14.86 15.86 10.09
C LEU A 110 -15.64 16.01 8.78
N GLY A 111 -16.21 14.92 8.25
CA GLY A 111 -16.84 14.90 6.93
C GLY A 111 -15.85 15.16 5.78
N ARG A 112 -14.54 15.04 6.06
CA ARG A 112 -13.43 15.25 5.13
C ARG A 112 -12.22 14.44 5.59
N GLU A 113 -11.27 14.25 4.69
CA GLU A 113 -9.98 13.65 5.05
C GLU A 113 -9.27 14.48 6.14
N PRO A 114 -8.73 13.84 7.20
CA PRO A 114 -7.90 14.50 8.19
C PRO A 114 -6.66 15.13 7.55
N THR A 115 -6.40 16.40 7.84
CA THR A 115 -5.17 17.06 7.39
C THR A 115 -3.98 16.61 8.24
N THR A 116 -2.75 16.87 7.78
CA THR A 116 -1.54 16.68 8.58
C THR A 116 -1.62 17.35 9.96
N ARG A 117 -2.27 18.52 10.04
CA ARG A 117 -2.45 19.26 11.30
C ARG A 117 -3.43 18.55 12.24
N ASP A 118 -4.46 17.93 11.70
CA ASP A 118 -5.43 17.14 12.49
C ASP A 118 -4.75 15.90 13.06
N ILE A 119 -3.90 15.24 12.26
CA ILE A 119 -3.10 14.08 12.65
C ILE A 119 -2.08 14.46 13.74
N ASP A 120 -1.31 15.54 13.56
CA ASP A 120 -0.35 16.00 14.56
C ASP A 120 -1.02 16.30 15.91
N ARG A 121 -2.19 16.94 15.89
CA ARG A 121 -2.98 17.18 17.11
C ARG A 121 -3.46 15.88 17.76
N LEU A 122 -3.91 14.92 16.97
CA LEU A 122 -4.32 13.61 17.47
C LEU A 122 -3.14 12.91 18.16
N LEU A 123 -1.96 12.91 17.52
CA LEU A 123 -0.75 12.32 18.09
C LEU A 123 -0.35 13.00 19.40
N ASP A 124 -0.41 14.34 19.47
CA ASP A 124 -0.13 15.09 20.69
C ASP A 124 -1.11 14.75 21.82
N LEU A 125 -2.41 14.63 21.51
CA LEU A 125 -3.42 14.21 22.48
C LEU A 125 -3.18 12.78 22.99
N THR A 126 -2.78 11.86 22.12
CA THR A 126 -2.49 10.47 22.52
C THR A 126 -1.26 10.37 23.43
N LEU A 127 -0.25 11.22 23.22
CA LEU A 127 0.94 11.28 24.09
C LEU A 127 0.65 11.92 25.45
N LEU A 128 -0.25 12.90 25.51
CA LEU A 128 -0.63 13.55 26.76
C LEU A 128 -1.44 12.63 27.68
N GLY A 129 -2.14 11.64 27.11
CA GLY A 129 -2.98 10.69 27.85
C GLY A 129 -2.30 9.37 28.20
N SER A 130 -1.03 9.17 27.84
CA SER A 130 -0.28 7.90 27.99
C SER A 130 0.65 7.85 29.19
#